data_AF-A0A183SZQ8-F1
#
_entry.id   AF-A0A183SZQ8-F1
#
_cell.length_a   1.000
_cell.length_b   1.000
_cell.length_c   1.000
_cell.angle_alpha   90.00
_cell.angle_beta   90.00
_cell.angle_gamma   90.00
#
_symmetry.space_group_name_H-M   'P 1'
#
loop_
_entity.id
_entity.type
_entity.pdbx_description
1 polymer ?
#
loop_
_entity_poly.entity_id
_entity_poly.type
_entity_poly.pdbx_seq_one_letter_code
_entity_poly.pdbx_strand_id
1 'polypeptide(L)'
;MDSSPPRYLQDEASSATTPETPSNELANRLANLPVTDADISVDNCWCQLRDIVQYTTLDVLGHARRKHQDWFDDNNAAIKSLLVEKNRLHKAYVNRPTAANKRAFYRSRRFLQQRLRETRDAWMTRKAEEIKGYADRNEWKNLFTATKAVYGPPVKGTAPLLSADGRTLLTEKTKILTRWAEHFQSVLNQPSTISDATIDRILKWKSTPTLISRPLSKKP
;
A
#
# COMPACT_ATOMS: atom_id res chain seq x y z
N MET A 1 45.12 -0.14 -24.68
CA MET A 1 44.75 -1.22 -23.74
C MET A 1 44.81 -0.61 -22.35
N ASP A 2 43.73 0.05 -21.94
CA ASP A 2 43.67 0.73 -20.65
C ASP A 2 42.24 0.59 -20.13
N SER A 3 42.00 -0.51 -19.40
CA SER A 3 40.69 -0.88 -18.86
C SER A 3 40.66 -0.53 -17.38
N SER A 4 40.11 0.63 -17.04
CA SER A 4 39.70 0.93 -15.66
C SER A 4 38.39 0.19 -15.34
N PRO A 5 38.24 -0.43 -14.14
CA PRO A 5 37.01 -1.13 -13.79
C PRO A 5 35.86 -0.16 -13.45
N PRO A 6 34.58 -0.54 -13.69
CA PRO A 6 33.43 0.29 -13.34
C PRO A 6 33.23 0.41 -11.82
N ARG A 7 33.01 1.65 -11.33
CA ARG A 7 32.76 2.02 -9.91
C ARG A 7 31.39 1.59 -9.35
N TYR A 8 30.87 0.44 -9.78
CA TYR A 8 29.52 0.00 -9.41
C TYR A 8 29.52 -1.24 -8.50
N LEU A 9 30.48 -1.40 -7.59
CA LEU A 9 30.46 -2.50 -6.60
C LEU A 9 31.15 -2.12 -5.26
N GLN A 10 31.02 -0.89 -4.78
CA GLN A 10 31.53 -0.53 -3.44
C GLN A 10 30.50 0.09 -2.49
N ASP A 11 29.32 0.48 -2.94
CA ASP A 11 28.29 1.07 -2.06
C ASP A 11 27.24 0.08 -1.54
N GLU A 12 27.37 -1.21 -1.84
CA GLU A 12 26.40 -2.24 -1.42
C GLU A 12 26.88 -3.16 -0.28
N ALA A 13 27.90 -2.75 0.48
CA ALA A 13 28.42 -3.53 1.62
C ALA A 13 28.17 -2.90 3.02
N SER A 14 27.61 -1.68 3.11
CA SER A 14 27.55 -0.92 4.38
C SER A 14 26.16 -0.80 5.04
N SER A 15 25.21 -1.71 4.77
CA SER A 15 23.90 -1.66 5.48
C SER A 15 23.28 -3.03 5.78
N ALA A 16 24.11 -4.03 6.07
CA ALA A 16 23.65 -5.24 6.74
C ALA A 16 24.00 -5.16 8.24
N THR A 17 23.28 -4.34 9.01
CA THR A 17 23.32 -4.43 10.47
C THR A 17 22.69 -5.76 10.87
N THR A 18 23.51 -6.71 11.31
CA THR A 18 23.05 -7.96 11.90
C THR A 18 22.17 -7.63 13.13
N PRO A 19 20.98 -8.26 13.27
CA PRO A 19 20.04 -7.98 14.37
C PRO A 19 20.59 -8.31 15.78
N GLU A 20 21.72 -9.01 15.84
CA GLU A 20 22.47 -9.35 17.06
C GLU A 20 22.97 -8.10 17.84
N THR A 21 23.41 -7.07 17.12
CA THR A 21 24.08 -5.89 17.70
C THR A 21 23.17 -5.06 18.62
N PRO A 22 21.97 -4.63 18.19
CA PRO A 22 21.07 -3.87 19.07
C PRO A 22 20.46 -4.72 20.19
N SER A 23 20.32 -6.03 19.99
CA SER A 23 19.81 -6.95 21.02
C SER A 23 20.78 -7.04 22.21
N ASN A 24 22.08 -7.14 21.92
CA ASN A 24 23.12 -7.23 22.95
C ASN A 24 23.30 -5.88 23.69
N GLU A 25 23.15 -4.75 22.99
CA GLU A 25 23.15 -3.43 23.61
C GLU A 25 21.96 -3.22 24.56
N LEU A 26 20.76 -3.62 24.15
CA LEU A 26 19.56 -3.55 24.98
C LEU A 26 19.73 -4.37 26.27
N ALA A 27 20.24 -5.60 26.14
CA ALA A 27 20.49 -6.49 27.28
C ALA A 27 21.47 -5.88 28.28
N ASN A 28 22.56 -5.28 27.79
CA ASN A 28 23.56 -4.62 28.64
C ASN A 28 22.99 -3.39 29.35
N ARG A 29 22.15 -2.59 28.70
CA ARG A 29 21.53 -1.40 29.32
C ARG A 29 20.47 -1.77 30.36
N LEU A 30 19.69 -2.81 30.11
CA LEU A 30 18.72 -3.34 31.09
C LEU A 30 19.41 -3.99 32.30
N ALA A 31 20.60 -4.58 32.14
CA ALA A 31 21.36 -5.17 33.24
C ALA A 31 21.93 -4.13 34.23
N ASN A 32 22.11 -2.88 33.79
CA ASN A 32 22.70 -1.80 34.57
C ASN A 32 21.67 -0.81 35.16
N LEU A 33 20.41 -1.23 35.30
CA LEU A 33 19.35 -0.38 35.84
C LEU A 33 19.62 -0.03 37.31
N PRO A 34 19.67 1.26 37.69
CA PRO A 34 19.77 1.65 39.08
C PRO A 34 18.45 1.31 39.77
N VAL A 35 18.46 0.27 40.59
CA VAL A 35 17.38 0.02 41.56
C VAL A 35 17.54 1.08 42.64
N THR A 36 16.81 2.19 42.53
CA THR A 36 16.85 3.23 43.57
C THR A 36 16.10 2.75 44.81
N ASP A 37 16.91 2.60 45.86
CA ASP A 37 16.71 2.64 47.32
C ASP A 37 15.33 2.39 47.97
N ALA A 38 15.42 1.82 49.17
CA ALA A 38 14.40 1.07 49.89
C ALA A 38 13.23 1.88 50.50
N ASP A 39 12.81 3.00 49.91
CA ASP A 39 11.74 3.86 50.46
C ASP A 39 10.68 4.33 49.42
N ILE A 40 10.67 3.70 48.24
CA ILE A 40 9.73 4.00 47.16
C ILE A 40 8.57 2.99 47.18
N SER A 41 7.33 3.47 47.21
CA SER A 41 6.12 2.64 47.07
C SER A 41 6.22 1.71 45.85
N VAL A 42 5.74 0.47 45.97
CA VAL A 42 5.75 -0.55 44.91
C VAL A 42 5.19 -0.02 43.58
N ASP A 43 4.14 0.81 43.65
CA ASP A 43 3.54 1.43 42.46
C ASP A 43 4.50 2.39 41.74
N ASN A 44 5.26 3.18 42.50
CA ASN A 44 6.24 4.11 41.97
C ASN A 44 7.46 3.38 41.39
N CYS A 45 7.92 2.31 42.04
CA CYS A 45 8.98 1.44 41.52
C CYS A 45 8.57 0.77 40.20
N TRP A 46 7.32 0.29 40.11
CA TRP A 46 6.81 -0.30 38.87
C TRP A 46 6.65 0.72 37.73
N CYS A 47 6.26 1.95 38.05
CA CYS A 47 6.22 3.04 37.07
C CYS A 47 7.63 3.38 36.56
N GLN A 48 8.60 3.53 37.46
CA GLN A 48 9.99 3.82 37.10
C GLN A 48 10.59 2.72 36.22
N LEU A 49 10.42 1.45 36.59
CA LEU A 49 10.91 0.33 35.78
C LEU A 49 10.32 0.36 34.37
N ARG A 50 9.00 0.57 34.26
CA ARG A 50 8.31 0.65 32.97
C ARG A 50 8.87 1.79 32.11
N ASP A 51 9.05 2.97 32.69
CA ASP A 51 9.51 4.15 31.97
C ASP A 51 10.96 3.97 31.50
N ILE A 52 11.83 3.39 32.33
CA ILE A 52 13.23 3.15 31.93
C ILE A 52 13.32 2.06 30.86
N VAL A 53 12.55 0.97 30.98
CA VAL A 53 12.49 -0.07 29.94
C VAL A 53 11.99 0.53 28.63
N GLN A 54 10.92 1.33 28.65
CA GLN A 54 10.39 1.97 27.46
C GLN A 54 11.39 2.94 26.84
N TYR A 55 12.01 3.80 27.63
CA TYR A 55 13.01 4.75 27.16
C TYR A 55 14.23 4.04 26.54
N THR A 56 14.77 3.03 27.23
CA THR A 56 15.94 2.26 26.76
C THR A 56 15.63 1.50 25.47
N THR A 57 14.44 0.90 25.39
CA THR A 57 13.96 0.22 24.18
C THR A 57 13.82 1.20 23.02
N LEU A 58 13.29 2.39 23.27
CA LEU A 58 13.17 3.43 22.25
C LEU A 58 14.51 4.01 21.80
N ASP A 59 15.48 4.15 22.70
CA ASP A 59 16.80 4.67 22.39
C ASP A 59 17.61 3.68 21.53
N VAL A 60 17.58 2.39 21.88
CA VAL A 60 18.36 1.34 21.19
C VAL A 60 17.68 0.85 19.90
N LEU A 61 16.37 0.59 19.95
CA LEU A 61 15.64 -0.02 18.81
C LEU A 61 14.89 1.01 17.96
N GLY A 62 14.67 2.22 18.49
CA GLY A 62 13.82 3.21 17.84
C GLY A 62 12.35 2.79 17.75
N HIS A 63 11.56 3.61 17.08
CA HIS A 63 10.21 3.22 16.69
C HIS A 63 10.25 2.43 15.39
N ALA A 64 9.51 1.31 15.33
CA ALA A 64 9.26 0.61 14.09
C ALA A 64 8.60 1.55 13.08
N ARG A 65 9.35 1.93 12.03
CA ARG A 65 8.80 2.74 10.93
C ARG A 65 7.83 1.88 10.14
N ARG A 66 6.56 2.29 10.09
CA ARG A 66 5.58 1.67 9.20
C ARG A 66 6.06 1.85 7.76
N LYS A 67 6.13 0.76 7.00
CA LYS A 67 6.50 0.78 5.56
C LYS A 67 5.51 1.59 4.71
N HIS A 68 4.33 1.90 5.27
CA HIS A 68 3.31 2.75 4.69
C HIS A 68 3.00 3.87 5.69
N GLN A 69 3.85 4.90 5.75
CA GLN A 69 3.50 6.11 6.49
C GLN A 69 2.29 6.77 5.81
N ASP A 70 1.14 6.67 6.48
CA ASP A 70 -0.09 7.32 6.03
C ASP A 70 -0.13 8.78 6.52
N TRP A 71 -1.04 9.58 5.98
CA TRP A 71 -1.23 11.01 6.31
C TRP A 71 -1.33 11.30 7.83
N PHE A 72 -1.69 10.28 8.61
CA PHE A 72 -1.88 10.36 10.06
C PHE A 72 -0.58 10.29 10.88
N ASP A 73 0.45 9.57 10.44
CA ASP A 73 1.59 9.21 11.29
C ASP A 73 2.38 10.45 11.74
N ASP A 74 2.67 11.37 10.81
CA ASP A 74 3.38 12.63 11.10
C ASP A 74 2.58 13.59 11.99
N ASN A 75 1.25 13.43 12.03
CA ASN A 75 0.32 14.35 12.69
C ASN A 75 -0.30 13.75 13.96
N ASN A 76 0.10 12.53 14.32
CA ASN A 76 -0.52 11.75 15.38
C ASN A 76 -0.51 12.49 16.73
N ALA A 77 0.60 13.13 17.10
CA ALA A 77 0.72 13.88 18.36
C ALA A 77 -0.25 15.08 18.41
N ALA A 78 -0.31 15.88 17.33
CA ALA A 78 -1.22 17.02 17.24
C ALA A 78 -2.68 16.56 17.27
N ILE A 79 -3.04 15.50 16.52
CA ILE A 79 -4.39 14.95 16.50
C ILE A 79 -4.79 14.41 17.88
N LYS A 80 -3.89 13.70 18.57
CA LYS A 80 -4.11 13.21 19.93
C LYS A 80 -4.42 14.35 20.90
N SER A 81 -3.64 15.44 20.86
CA SER A 81 -3.90 16.64 21.67
C SER A 81 -5.30 17.22 21.42
N LEU A 82 -5.70 17.39 20.16
CA LEU A 82 -7.02 17.90 19.80
C LEU A 82 -8.17 16.98 20.24
N LEU A 83 -7.96 15.66 20.19
CA LEU A 83 -8.93 14.69 20.69
C LEU A 83 -9.11 14.80 22.20
N VAL A 84 -8.02 14.94 22.97
CA VAL A 84 -8.06 15.14 24.43
C VAL A 84 -8.88 16.39 24.76
N GLU A 85 -8.60 17.52 24.11
CA GLU A 85 -9.32 18.77 24.39
C GLU A 85 -10.80 18.68 23.98
N LYS A 86 -11.11 18.13 22.80
CA LYS A 86 -12.50 17.89 22.37
C LYS A 86 -13.25 17.01 23.38
N ASN A 87 -12.60 15.97 23.90
CA ASN A 87 -13.20 15.07 24.89
C ASN A 87 -13.41 15.76 26.24
N ARG A 88 -12.47 16.60 26.68
CA ARG A 88 -12.61 17.44 27.87
C ARG A 88 -13.83 18.36 27.77
N LEU A 89 -13.97 19.05 26.64
CA LEU A 89 -15.09 19.95 26.39
C LEU A 89 -16.43 19.21 26.21
N HIS A 90 -16.40 18.00 25.65
CA HIS A 90 -17.58 17.14 25.58
C HIS A 90 -18.07 16.75 26.98
N LYS A 91 -17.16 16.32 27.87
CA LYS A 91 -17.49 16.02 29.27
C LYS A 91 -18.09 17.24 29.98
N ALA A 92 -17.51 18.43 29.79
CA ALA A 92 -18.05 19.66 30.37
C ALA A 92 -19.46 19.99 29.84
N TYR A 93 -19.73 19.75 28.55
CA TYR A 93 -21.05 19.94 27.95
C TYR A 93 -22.08 18.94 28.48
N VAL A 94 -21.74 17.65 28.56
CA VAL A 94 -22.63 16.60 29.09
C VAL A 94 -22.96 16.84 30.56
N ASN A 95 -21.95 17.17 31.37
CA ASN A 95 -22.14 17.44 32.79
C ASN A 95 -22.94 18.72 33.04
N ARG A 96 -22.74 19.75 32.19
CA ARG A 96 -23.44 21.03 32.32
C ARG A 96 -23.75 21.62 30.94
N PRO A 97 -24.97 21.44 30.41
CA PRO A 97 -25.37 21.90 29.08
C PRO A 97 -25.59 23.42 28.94
N THR A 98 -24.61 24.25 29.30
CA THR A 98 -24.68 25.71 29.10
C THR A 98 -24.44 26.10 27.63
N ALA A 99 -24.94 27.27 27.23
CA ALA A 99 -24.67 27.82 25.89
C ALA A 99 -23.17 27.98 25.60
N ALA A 100 -22.38 28.36 26.62
CA ALA A 100 -20.93 28.46 26.54
C ALA A 100 -20.27 27.08 26.30
N ASN A 101 -20.63 26.06 27.07
CA ASN A 101 -20.08 24.71 26.94
C ASN A 101 -20.45 24.08 25.58
N LYS A 102 -21.69 24.27 25.15
CA LYS A 102 -22.14 23.88 23.81
C LYS A 102 -21.26 24.54 22.73
N ARG A 103 -21.09 25.87 22.79
CA ARG A 103 -20.27 26.62 21.82
C ARG A 103 -18.81 26.13 21.82
N ALA A 104 -18.21 25.90 22.98
CA ALA A 104 -16.84 25.43 23.11
C ALA A 104 -16.64 24.04 22.50
N PHE A 105 -17.52 23.08 22.82
CA PHE A 105 -17.46 21.72 22.27
C PHE A 105 -17.58 21.72 20.73
N TYR A 106 -18.60 22.39 20.18
CA TYR A 106 -18.78 22.43 18.72
C TYR A 106 -17.64 23.17 18.01
N ARG A 107 -17.05 24.20 18.63
CA ARG A 107 -15.87 24.88 18.08
C ARG A 107 -14.66 23.93 18.02
N SER A 108 -14.37 23.22 19.10
CA SER A 108 -13.28 22.23 19.15
C SER A 108 -13.52 21.08 18.15
N ARG A 109 -14.75 20.58 18.04
CA ARG A 109 -15.11 19.56 17.05
C ARG A 109 -14.87 20.02 15.61
N ARG A 110 -15.30 21.25 15.26
CA ARG A 110 -15.07 21.82 13.92
C ARG A 110 -13.58 21.97 13.64
N PHE A 111 -12.81 22.44 14.62
CA PHE A 111 -11.37 22.60 14.48
C PHE A 111 -10.66 21.26 14.25
N LEU A 112 -11.01 20.22 15.03
CA LEU A 112 -10.48 18.88 14.81
C LEU A 112 -10.82 18.37 13.39
N GLN A 113 -12.07 18.50 12.96
CA GLN A 113 -12.48 18.08 11.61
C GLN A 113 -11.75 18.85 10.51
N GLN A 114 -11.52 20.15 10.71
CA GLN A 114 -10.75 20.98 9.79
C GLN A 114 -9.30 20.49 9.71
N ARG A 115 -8.62 20.32 10.84
CA ARG A 115 -7.24 19.81 10.89
C ARG A 115 -7.10 18.45 10.22
N LEU A 116 -8.03 17.53 10.45
CA LEU A 116 -8.02 16.21 9.80
C LEU A 116 -8.15 16.32 8.28
N ARG A 117 -9.02 17.21 7.78
CA ARG A 117 -9.16 17.45 6.33
C ARG A 117 -7.90 18.06 5.74
N GLU A 118 -7.42 19.15 6.31
CA GLU A 118 -6.22 19.85 5.82
C GLU A 118 -5.00 18.91 5.79
N THR A 119 -4.82 18.08 6.81
CA THR A 119 -3.72 17.13 6.88
C THR A 119 -3.81 16.07 5.79
N ARG A 120 -4.99 15.47 5.61
CA ARG A 120 -5.24 14.46 4.58
C ARG A 120 -5.07 15.06 3.18
N ASP A 121 -5.63 16.24 2.95
CA ASP A 121 -5.60 16.90 1.65
C ASP A 121 -4.16 17.30 1.29
N ALA A 122 -3.38 17.84 2.25
CA ALA A 122 -1.96 18.13 2.05
C ALA A 122 -1.12 16.88 1.74
N TRP A 123 -1.43 15.74 2.36
CA TRP A 123 -0.80 14.48 2.01
C TRP A 123 -1.19 14.00 0.61
N MET A 124 -2.48 14.08 0.24
CA MET A 124 -2.93 13.72 -1.10
C MET A 124 -2.30 14.59 -2.18
N THR A 125 -2.18 15.91 -1.96
CA THR A 125 -1.50 16.82 -2.88
C THR A 125 -0.04 16.41 -3.09
N ARG A 126 0.71 16.21 -1.99
CA ARG A 126 2.11 15.75 -2.06
C ARG A 126 2.25 14.41 -2.78
N LYS A 127 1.35 13.47 -2.52
CA LYS A 127 1.36 12.16 -3.20
C LYS A 127 1.03 12.27 -4.68
N ALA A 128 0.09 13.13 -5.06
CA ALA A 128 -0.23 13.37 -6.46
C ALA A 128 0.96 13.98 -7.22
N GLU A 129 1.65 14.94 -6.61
CA GLU A 129 2.88 15.53 -7.16
C GLU A 129 4.01 14.49 -7.31
N GLU A 130 4.18 13.63 -6.31
CA GLU A 130 5.17 12.55 -6.36
C GLU A 130 4.88 11.56 -7.49
N ILE A 131 3.63 11.08 -7.61
CA ILE A 131 3.19 10.16 -8.67
C ILE A 131 3.36 10.80 -10.04
N LYS A 132 2.97 12.07 -10.18
CA LYS A 132 3.16 12.82 -11.42
C LYS A 132 4.65 12.94 -11.76
N GLY A 133 5.49 13.27 -10.79
CA GLY A 133 6.94 13.35 -10.98
C GLY A 133 7.56 12.03 -11.46
N TYR A 134 7.09 10.88 -10.97
CA TYR A 134 7.53 9.58 -11.49
C TYR A 134 7.07 9.33 -12.93
N ALA A 135 5.84 9.73 -13.28
CA ALA A 135 5.33 9.61 -14.64
C ALA A 135 6.15 10.46 -15.62
N ASP A 136 6.41 11.72 -15.26
CA ASP A 136 7.18 12.68 -16.07
C ASP A 136 8.63 12.19 -16.31
N ARG A 137 9.21 11.44 -15.36
CA ARG A 137 10.54 10.83 -15.46
C ARG A 137 10.55 9.40 -16.02
N ASN A 138 9.39 8.87 -16.43
CA ASN A 138 9.23 7.50 -16.94
C ASN A 138 9.68 6.40 -15.94
N GLU A 139 9.58 6.67 -14.64
CA GLU A 139 9.97 5.74 -13.56
C GLU A 139 8.82 4.79 -13.17
N TRP A 140 8.46 3.86 -14.07
CA TRP A 140 7.29 2.99 -13.92
C TRP A 140 7.25 2.16 -12.61
N LYS A 141 8.41 1.70 -12.13
CA LYS A 141 8.51 0.94 -10.87
C LYS A 141 8.13 1.78 -9.64
N ASN A 142 8.57 3.03 -9.62
CA ASN A 142 8.30 3.97 -8.53
C ASN A 142 6.86 4.47 -8.59
N LEU A 143 6.34 4.76 -9.80
CA LEU A 143 4.93 5.08 -10.02
C LEU A 143 4.02 3.97 -9.48
N PHE A 144 4.30 2.71 -9.82
CA PHE A 144 3.51 1.58 -9.34
C PHE A 144 3.57 1.43 -7.81
N THR A 145 4.74 1.64 -7.22
CA THR A 145 4.93 1.59 -5.76
C THR A 145 4.17 2.71 -5.06
N ALA A 146 4.24 3.94 -5.57
CA ALA A 146 3.55 5.10 -5.03
C ALA A 146 2.03 4.98 -5.13
N THR A 147 1.51 4.52 -6.28
CA THR A 147 0.07 4.26 -6.47
C THR A 147 -0.42 3.19 -5.49
N LYS A 148 0.33 2.10 -5.30
CA LYS A 148 0.00 1.08 -4.27
C LYS A 148 -0.06 1.66 -2.86
N ALA A 149 0.79 2.62 -2.52
CA ALA A 149 0.78 3.24 -1.20
C ALA A 149 -0.51 4.04 -0.94
N VAL A 150 -1.16 4.60 -1.96
CA VAL A 150 -2.42 5.36 -1.83
C VAL A 150 -3.61 4.46 -1.55
N TYR A 151 -3.71 3.32 -2.25
CA TYR A 151 -4.83 2.39 -2.08
C TYR A 151 -4.70 1.47 -0.86
N GLY A 152 -3.54 1.49 -0.19
CA GLY A 152 -3.25 0.67 0.99
C GLY A 152 -2.96 -0.79 0.64
N PRO A 153 -2.82 -1.66 1.67
CA PRO A 153 -2.58 -3.08 1.47
C PRO A 153 -3.67 -3.68 0.57
N PRO A 154 -3.32 -4.47 -0.46
CA PRO A 154 -4.33 -5.10 -1.31
C PRO A 154 -5.24 -5.95 -0.43
N VAL A 155 -6.53 -5.61 -0.42
CA VAL A 155 -7.55 -6.43 0.23
C VAL A 155 -7.54 -7.76 -0.52
N LYS A 156 -6.96 -8.80 0.08
CA LYS A 156 -7.00 -10.17 -0.44
C LYS A 156 -8.41 -10.74 -0.26
N GLY A 157 -9.37 -10.14 -0.95
CA GLY A 157 -10.64 -10.81 -1.21
C GLY A 157 -10.38 -11.82 -2.30
N THR A 158 -10.33 -13.11 -1.95
CA THR A 158 -10.54 -14.14 -2.97
C THR A 158 -11.94 -13.90 -3.51
N ALA A 159 -12.05 -13.36 -4.73
CA ALA A 159 -13.33 -13.19 -5.38
C ALA A 159 -13.95 -14.59 -5.53
N PRO A 160 -15.06 -14.90 -4.83
CA PRO A 160 -15.68 -16.21 -4.93
C PRO A 160 -16.13 -16.40 -6.38
N LEU A 161 -15.70 -17.48 -7.02
CA LEU A 161 -16.07 -17.79 -8.39
C LEU A 161 -17.26 -18.73 -8.39
N LEU A 162 -18.19 -18.56 -9.31
CA LEU A 162 -19.29 -19.51 -9.47
C LEU A 162 -18.79 -20.77 -10.18
N SER A 163 -19.33 -21.92 -9.77
CA SER A 163 -19.24 -23.17 -10.51
C SER A 163 -19.83 -23.02 -11.93
N ALA A 164 -19.50 -23.95 -12.83
CA ALA A 164 -19.96 -23.92 -14.22
C ALA A 164 -21.49 -23.91 -14.35
N ASP A 165 -22.19 -24.51 -13.39
CA ASP A 165 -23.65 -24.55 -13.27
C ASP A 165 -24.25 -23.33 -12.56
N GLY A 166 -23.43 -22.41 -12.05
CA GLY A 166 -23.85 -21.20 -11.37
C GLY A 166 -24.42 -21.39 -9.95
N ARG A 167 -24.43 -22.62 -9.42
CA ARG A 167 -25.16 -22.95 -8.16
C ARG A 167 -24.31 -22.87 -6.90
N THR A 168 -22.99 -23.00 -7.03
CA THR A 168 -22.08 -23.04 -5.89
C THR A 168 -20.99 -21.97 -6.02
N LEU A 169 -20.68 -21.32 -4.90
CA LEU A 169 -19.55 -20.40 -4.79
C LEU A 169 -18.29 -21.19 -4.44
N LEU A 170 -17.30 -21.14 -5.31
CA LEU A 170 -15.98 -21.70 -5.14
C LEU A 170 -15.11 -20.70 -4.39
N THR A 171 -14.80 -21.04 -3.14
CA THR A 171 -13.94 -20.24 -2.25
C THR A 171 -12.55 -20.87 -2.06
N GLU A 172 -12.42 -22.17 -2.31
CA GLU A 172 -11.16 -22.89 -2.26
C GLU A 172 -10.30 -22.62 -3.50
N LYS A 173 -9.02 -22.31 -3.29
CA LYS A 173 -8.06 -21.96 -4.35
C LYS A 173 -7.92 -23.05 -5.43
N THR A 174 -7.93 -24.32 -5.03
CA THR A 174 -7.84 -25.46 -5.95
C THR A 174 -9.06 -25.54 -6.86
N LYS A 175 -10.27 -25.46 -6.29
CA LYS A 175 -11.53 -25.46 -7.05
C LYS A 175 -11.64 -24.27 -8.00
N ILE A 176 -11.18 -23.10 -7.57
CA ILE A 176 -11.10 -21.90 -8.42
C ILE A 176 -10.18 -22.14 -9.63
N LEU A 177 -9.00 -22.73 -9.44
CA LEU A 177 -8.06 -22.99 -10.53
C LEU A 177 -8.62 -24.02 -11.53
N THR A 178 -9.25 -25.08 -11.03
CA THR A 178 -9.93 -26.07 -11.90
C THR A 178 -11.03 -25.42 -12.73
N ARG A 179 -11.86 -24.55 -12.12
CA ARG A 179 -12.93 -23.83 -12.83
C ARG A 179 -12.38 -22.89 -13.92
N TRP A 180 -11.27 -22.22 -13.66
CA TRP A 180 -10.58 -21.41 -14.68
C TRP A 180 -10.09 -22.27 -15.84
N ALA A 181 -9.49 -23.42 -15.55
CA ALA A 181 -9.02 -24.34 -16.59
C ALA A 181 -10.17 -24.82 -17.48
N GLU A 182 -11.31 -25.21 -16.89
CA GLU A 182 -12.53 -25.58 -17.63
C GLU A 182 -13.03 -24.44 -18.53
N HIS A 183 -13.11 -23.21 -18.00
CA HIS A 183 -13.59 -22.06 -18.75
C HIS A 183 -12.69 -21.76 -19.95
N PHE A 184 -11.38 -21.68 -19.75
CA PHE A 184 -10.43 -21.45 -20.84
C PHE A 184 -10.42 -22.59 -21.85
N GLN A 185 -10.58 -23.83 -21.41
CA GLN A 185 -10.73 -24.97 -22.32
C GLN A 185 -11.95 -24.80 -23.22
N SER A 186 -13.10 -24.40 -22.66
CA SER A 186 -14.32 -24.19 -23.43
C SER A 186 -14.28 -22.98 -24.37
N VAL A 187 -13.48 -21.96 -24.06
CA VAL A 187 -13.40 -20.72 -24.85
C VAL A 187 -12.35 -20.85 -25.95
N LEU A 188 -11.17 -21.40 -25.63
CA LEU A 188 -10.03 -21.43 -26.54
C LEU A 188 -9.96 -22.69 -27.40
N ASN A 189 -10.54 -23.80 -26.94
CA ASN A 189 -10.45 -25.09 -27.63
C ASN A 189 -11.79 -25.53 -28.23
N GLN A 190 -12.60 -24.59 -28.71
CA GLN A 190 -13.85 -24.93 -29.40
C GLN A 190 -13.55 -25.60 -30.76
N PRO A 191 -14.14 -26.78 -31.04
CA PRO A 191 -14.06 -27.40 -32.35
C PRO A 191 -14.63 -26.45 -33.40
N SER A 192 -13.80 -26.02 -34.34
CA SER A 192 -14.24 -25.22 -35.47
C SER A 192 -14.72 -26.16 -36.57
N THR A 193 -16.02 -26.46 -36.62
CA THR A 193 -16.60 -27.23 -37.72
C THR A 193 -16.73 -26.32 -38.94
N ILE A 194 -15.65 -26.20 -39.72
CA ILE A 194 -15.68 -25.50 -41.00
C ILE A 194 -16.37 -26.43 -42.01
N SER A 195 -17.55 -26.06 -42.50
CA SER A 195 -18.26 -26.85 -43.51
C SER A 195 -17.49 -26.88 -44.83
N ASP A 196 -17.54 -28.02 -45.53
CA ASP A 196 -16.89 -28.18 -46.85
C ASP A 196 -17.41 -27.15 -47.87
N ALA A 197 -18.68 -26.77 -47.79
CA ALA A 197 -19.27 -25.70 -48.60
C ALA A 197 -18.61 -24.31 -48.36
N THR A 198 -18.10 -24.06 -47.16
CA THR A 198 -17.34 -22.84 -46.84
C THR A 198 -15.92 -22.92 -47.39
N ILE A 199 -15.30 -24.10 -47.35
CA ILE A 199 -13.97 -24.36 -47.96
C ILE A 199 -14.05 -24.19 -49.48
N ASP A 200 -15.10 -24.70 -50.13
CA ASP A 200 -15.32 -24.55 -51.57
C ASP A 200 -15.52 -23.10 -51.99
N ARG A 201 -16.23 -22.28 -51.19
CA ARG A 201 -16.33 -20.83 -51.41
C ARG A 201 -14.97 -20.14 -51.30
N ILE A 202 -14.11 -20.58 -50.38
CA ILE A 202 -12.75 -20.05 -50.19
C ILE A 202 -11.83 -20.47 -51.35
N LEU A 203 -11.99 -21.64 -51.93
CA LEU A 203 -11.21 -22.05 -53.10
C LEU A 203 -11.69 -21.34 -54.37
N LYS A 204 -12.99 -21.04 -54.47
CA LYS A 204 -13.57 -20.35 -55.63
C LYS A 204 -13.12 -18.90 -55.79
N TRP A 205 -12.89 -18.15 -54.70
CA TRP A 205 -12.37 -16.77 -54.80
C TRP A 205 -10.89 -16.70 -55.16
N LYS A 206 -10.11 -17.76 -54.86
CA LYS A 206 -8.69 -17.82 -55.25
C LYS A 206 -8.47 -18.15 -56.72
N SER A 207 -9.47 -18.73 -57.38
CA SER A 207 -9.39 -19.17 -58.78
C SER A 207 -9.98 -18.19 -59.77
N THR A 208 -10.35 -16.96 -59.38
CA THR A 208 -10.62 -15.89 -60.35
C THR A 208 -9.28 -15.37 -60.89
N PRO A 209 -8.94 -15.61 -62.17
CA PRO A 209 -7.74 -15.04 -62.76
C PRO A 209 -7.96 -13.53 -62.81
N THR A 210 -7.25 -12.81 -61.93
CA THR A 210 -7.18 -11.35 -62.02
C THR A 210 -6.62 -11.01 -63.39
N LEU A 211 -7.38 -10.24 -64.17
CA LEU A 211 -6.99 -9.69 -65.47
C LEU A 211 -5.71 -8.85 -65.29
N ILE A 212 -4.54 -9.47 -65.38
CA ILE A 212 -3.27 -8.78 -65.55
C ILE A 212 -3.07 -8.58 -67.05
N SER A 213 -3.70 -7.55 -67.59
CA SER A 213 -3.30 -6.93 -68.86
C SER A 213 -3.14 -5.44 -68.61
N ARG A 214 -1.89 -5.01 -68.40
CA ARG A 214 -1.50 -3.60 -68.34
C ARG A 214 -1.40 -3.07 -69.78
N PRO A 215 -2.21 -2.09 -70.23
CA PRO A 215 -2.00 -1.52 -71.55
C PRO A 215 -0.82 -0.53 -71.49
N LEU A 216 0.14 -0.72 -72.40
CA LEU A 216 1.18 0.27 -72.70
C LEU A 216 0.52 1.50 -73.31
N SER A 217 0.51 2.62 -72.58
CA SER A 217 0.21 3.94 -73.16
C SER A 217 1.49 4.50 -73.77
N LYS A 218 1.51 4.63 -75.11
CA LYS A 218 2.47 5.48 -75.83
C LYS A 218 1.93 6.91 -75.85
N LYS A 219 2.75 7.87 -75.41
CA LYS A 219 2.58 9.32 -75.63
C LYS A 219 2.55 9.65 -77.13
N PRO A 220 1.90 10.75 -77.51
CA PRO A 220 2.63 12.02 -77.65
C PRO A 220 2.41 13.00 -76.49
#